data_AF-A0AAV5TEY9-F1
#
_entry.id   AF-A0AAV5TEY9-F1
#
_cell.length_a   1.000
_cell.length_b   1.000
_cell.length_c   1.000
_cell.angle_alpha   90.00
_cell.angle_beta   90.00
_cell.angle_gamma   90.00
#
_symmetry.space_group_name_H-M   'P 1'
#
loop_
_entity.id
_entity.type
_entity.pdbx_description
1 polymer ?
#
loop_
_entity_poly.entity_id
_entity_poly.type
_entity_poly.pdbx_seq_one_letter_code
_entity_poly.pdbx_strand_id
1 'polypeptide(L)'
;FGRAVQLLLSRSPYRDIAIPWSPFYASDWDAADLFPTFLQMFIYKPTLLQSLSAPHVTTGVPLSAEDADNASLALSRATLWESYRTLFWADFDLSIYEMENRKDKFWLDIYRDLHKEYFPWKQARNDYQPCSFLHAHLRAGAPPCHALPQAVERDAGAGRARDV
;
A
#
# COMPACT_ATOMS: atom_id res chain seq x y z
N PHE A 1 -3.63 12.93 -2.17
CA PHE A 1 -3.73 13.98 -1.14
C PHE A 1 -2.57 13.95 -0.16
N GLY A 2 -2.26 12.84 0.53
CA GLY A 2 -1.19 12.80 1.53
C GLY A 2 0.18 13.30 1.07
N ARG A 3 0.65 12.88 -0.11
CA ARG A 3 1.92 13.36 -0.66
C ARG A 3 1.97 14.89 -0.85
N ALA A 4 0.84 15.51 -1.23
CA ALA A 4 0.75 16.96 -1.41
C ALA A 4 0.82 17.69 -0.06
N VAL A 5 0.15 17.17 0.96
CA VAL A 5 0.19 17.72 2.33
C VAL A 5 1.58 17.59 2.93
N GLN A 6 2.25 16.45 2.74
CA GLN A 6 3.64 16.25 3.19
C GLN A 6 4.59 17.28 2.57
N LEU A 7 4.41 17.60 1.28
CA LEU A 7 5.19 18.64 0.60
C LEU A 7 4.87 20.04 1.12
N LEU A 8 3.58 20.40 1.22
CA LEU A 8 3.13 21.73 1.61
C LEU A 8 3.43 22.08 3.08
N LEU A 9 3.44 21.08 3.96
CA LEU A 9 3.75 21.26 5.38
C LEU A 9 5.24 21.08 5.71
N SER A 10 6.08 20.76 4.71
CA SER A 10 7.51 20.64 4.93
C SER A 10 8.10 21.99 5.36
N ARG A 11 8.86 21.99 6.46
CA ARG A 11 9.57 23.17 6.98
C ARG A 11 11.07 23.12 6.73
N SER A 12 11.53 22.15 5.94
CA SER A 12 12.95 21.99 5.65
C SER A 12 13.43 23.16 4.79
N PRO A 13 14.52 23.85 5.18
CA PRO A 13 15.05 24.98 4.41
C PRO A 13 15.78 24.54 3.13
N TYR A 14 16.08 23.24 2.98
CA TYR A 14 16.77 22.67 1.84
C TYR A 14 15.79 22.00 0.89
N ARG A 15 15.78 22.47 -0.36
CA ARG A 15 14.94 21.94 -1.45
C ARG A 15 15.16 20.45 -1.67
N ASP A 16 16.41 20.01 -1.58
CA ASP A 16 16.81 18.64 -1.88
C ASP A 16 16.25 17.65 -0.86
N ILE A 17 15.93 18.13 0.35
CA ILE A 17 15.32 17.36 1.45
C ILE A 17 13.79 17.41 1.39
N ALA A 18 13.22 18.53 0.91
CA ALA A 18 11.79 18.76 0.88
C ALA A 18 11.05 17.99 -0.24
N ILE A 19 11.75 17.73 -1.35
CA ILE A 19 11.13 17.26 -2.58
C ILE A 19 11.39 15.75 -2.76
N PRO A 20 10.35 14.89 -2.79
CA PRO A 20 10.51 13.45 -2.93
C PRO A 20 10.52 12.94 -4.39
N TRP A 21 10.84 13.79 -5.38
CA TRP A 21 10.88 13.38 -6.79
C TRP A 21 12.27 13.57 -7.43
N SER A 22 12.60 12.68 -8.37
CA SER A 22 13.86 12.68 -9.11
C SER A 22 14.15 14.04 -9.76
N PRO A 23 15.38 14.57 -9.66
CA PRO A 23 16.62 13.89 -9.25
C PRO A 23 17.03 14.08 -7.79
N PHE A 24 16.21 14.74 -6.96
CA PHE A 24 16.57 15.05 -5.58
C PHE A 24 15.98 13.99 -4.65
N TYR A 25 16.83 13.03 -4.28
CA TYR A 25 16.48 11.88 -3.44
C TYR A 25 16.78 12.21 -1.98
N ALA A 26 15.77 12.58 -1.20
CA ALA A 26 15.92 12.70 0.24
C ALA A 26 14.83 12.00 1.07
N SER A 27 13.96 11.26 0.40
CA SER A 27 13.06 10.33 1.06
C SER A 27 13.59 8.92 0.84
N ASP A 28 13.83 8.20 1.93
CA ASP A 28 13.89 6.74 1.86
C ASP A 28 12.61 6.27 1.14
N TRP A 29 12.76 5.43 0.12
CA TRP A 29 11.67 5.10 -0.80
C TRP A 29 10.59 4.25 -0.13
N ASP A 30 10.98 3.48 0.87
CA ASP A 30 10.11 2.76 1.80
C ASP A 30 9.36 3.69 2.76
N ALA A 31 9.89 4.86 3.09
CA ALA A 31 9.23 5.87 3.93
C ALA A 31 8.36 6.86 3.15
N ALA A 32 8.53 6.95 1.82
CA ALA A 32 7.84 7.90 0.96
C ALA A 32 6.30 7.76 1.00
N ASP A 33 5.80 6.55 1.28
CA ASP A 33 4.37 6.24 1.33
C ASP A 33 3.80 6.22 2.76
N LEU A 34 4.58 6.55 3.79
CA LEU A 34 4.10 6.58 5.17
C LEU A 34 2.97 7.57 5.41
N PHE A 35 3.17 8.83 5.04
CA PHE A 35 2.17 9.87 5.28
C PHE A 35 0.90 9.70 4.42
N PRO A 36 0.99 9.30 3.14
CA PRO A 36 -0.18 8.88 2.37
C PRO A 36 -0.97 7.74 3.00
N THR A 37 -0.29 6.69 3.47
CA THR A 37 -0.93 5.54 4.11
C THR A 37 -1.59 5.93 5.43
N PHE A 38 -0.93 6.77 6.24
CA PHE A 38 -1.53 7.32 7.47
C PHE A 38 -2.86 8.07 7.23
N LEU A 39 -2.98 8.85 6.15
CA LEU A 39 -4.25 9.50 5.83
C LEU A 39 -5.34 8.52 5.36
N GLN A 40 -4.94 7.36 4.82
CA GLN A 40 -5.87 6.29 4.47
C GLN A 40 -6.56 5.70 5.71
N MET A 41 -5.91 5.74 6.89
CA MET A 41 -6.50 5.39 8.19
C MET A 41 -7.84 6.09 8.46
N PHE A 42 -8.04 7.29 7.93
CA PHE A 42 -9.26 8.07 8.17
C PHE A 42 -10.51 7.44 7.57
N ILE A 43 -10.36 6.60 6.53
CA ILE A 43 -11.48 5.87 5.91
C ILE A 43 -11.92 4.71 6.81
N TYR A 44 -11.01 4.15 7.61
CA TYR A 44 -11.31 3.03 8.51
C TYR A 44 -12.04 3.44 9.80
N LYS A 45 -12.11 4.74 10.13
CA LYS A 45 -12.85 5.22 11.30
C LYS A 45 -14.26 5.66 10.89
N PRO A 46 -15.34 5.06 11.44
CA PRO A 46 -16.71 5.33 10.98
C PRO A 46 -17.15 6.78 11.21
N THR A 47 -16.70 7.42 12.29
CA THR A 47 -17.00 8.84 12.57
C THR A 47 -16.37 9.79 11.56
N LEU A 48 -15.16 9.49 11.09
CA LEU A 48 -14.48 10.27 10.06
C LEU A 48 -15.05 9.97 8.67
N LEU A 49 -15.43 8.72 8.42
CA LEU A 49 -16.09 8.34 7.17
C LEU A 49 -17.42 9.09 7.00
N GLN A 50 -18.20 9.24 8.07
CA GLN A 50 -19.44 10.00 8.05
C GLN A 50 -19.20 11.50 7.77
N SER A 51 -18.18 12.10 8.36
CA SER A 51 -17.87 13.53 8.13
C SER A 51 -17.27 13.80 6.75
N LEU A 52 -16.57 12.83 6.18
CA LEU A 52 -16.05 12.88 4.80
C LEU A 52 -17.12 12.58 3.76
N SER A 53 -18.19 11.87 4.14
CA SER A 53 -19.26 11.51 3.22
C SER A 53 -20.07 12.73 2.80
N ALA A 54 -20.27 12.89 1.49
CA ALA A 54 -21.21 13.87 0.97
C ALA A 54 -22.64 13.34 1.12
N PRO A 55 -23.65 14.22 1.23
CA PRO A 55 -25.05 13.82 1.17
C PRO A 55 -25.35 13.04 -0.11
N HIS A 56 -26.26 12.08 -0.03
CA HIS A 56 -26.62 11.25 -1.17
C HIS A 56 -27.15 12.11 -2.34
N VAL A 57 -26.66 11.87 -3.56
CA VAL A 57 -26.88 12.74 -4.73
C VAL A 57 -28.38 12.95 -5.05
N THR A 58 -29.22 11.92 -4.86
CA THR A 58 -30.65 12.01 -5.18
C THR A 58 -31.56 12.22 -3.97
N THR A 59 -31.16 11.78 -2.78
CA THR A 59 -32.01 11.81 -1.57
C THR A 59 -31.59 12.89 -0.58
N GLY A 60 -30.38 13.43 -0.70
CA GLY A 60 -29.82 14.44 0.20
C GLY A 60 -29.58 13.93 1.64
N VAL A 61 -29.78 12.64 1.89
CA VAL A 61 -29.64 12.06 3.23
C VAL A 61 -28.14 11.80 3.51
N PRO A 62 -27.62 12.21 4.67
CA PRO A 62 -26.25 11.89 5.07
C PRO A 62 -26.09 10.40 5.38
N LEU A 63 -24.86 9.89 5.31
CA LEU A 63 -24.57 8.49 5.62
C LEU A 63 -25.01 8.15 7.06
N SER A 64 -25.77 7.08 7.22
CA SER A 64 -26.22 6.61 8.53
C SER A 64 -25.04 6.07 9.35
N ALA A 65 -25.16 6.12 10.68
CA ALA A 65 -24.10 5.61 11.56
C ALA A 65 -23.92 4.08 11.41
N GLU A 66 -25.02 3.35 11.17
CA GLU A 66 -25.01 1.90 10.98
C GLU A 66 -24.33 1.50 9.66
N ASP A 67 -24.60 2.24 8.58
CA ASP A 67 -23.96 1.97 7.27
C ASP A 67 -22.47 2.31 7.28
N ALA A 68 -22.08 3.38 7.99
CA ALA A 68 -20.68 3.75 8.17
C ALA A 68 -19.89 2.69 8.95
N ASP A 69 -20.50 2.13 10.01
CA ASP A 69 -19.89 1.05 10.79
C ASP A 69 -19.72 -0.22 9.95
N ASN A 70 -20.78 -0.62 9.23
CA ASN A 70 -20.74 -1.77 8.32
C ASN A 70 -19.67 -1.61 7.22
N ALA A 71 -19.52 -0.42 6.66
CA ALA A 71 -18.48 -0.12 5.66
C ALA A 71 -17.07 -0.23 6.28
N SER A 72 -16.87 0.29 7.48
CA SER A 72 -15.57 0.19 8.17
C SER A 72 -15.18 -1.27 8.50
N LEU A 73 -16.17 -2.08 8.90
CA LEU A 73 -15.99 -3.51 9.15
C LEU A 73 -15.69 -4.28 7.87
N ALA A 74 -16.35 -3.95 6.76
CA ALA A 74 -16.05 -4.56 5.46
C ALA A 74 -14.62 -4.23 5.00
N LEU A 75 -14.20 -2.97 5.14
CA LEU A 75 -12.87 -2.52 4.77
C LEU A 75 -11.78 -3.20 5.60
N SER A 76 -11.94 -3.29 6.92
CA SER A 76 -10.98 -3.96 7.80
C SER A 76 -10.81 -5.45 7.47
N ARG A 77 -11.88 -6.14 7.05
CA ARG A 77 -11.81 -7.53 6.58
C ARG A 77 -11.07 -7.66 5.25
N ALA A 78 -11.24 -6.71 4.34
CA ALA A 78 -10.55 -6.69 3.05
C ALA A 78 -9.03 -6.45 3.19
N THR A 79 -8.59 -5.77 4.25
CA THR A 79 -7.17 -5.47 4.49
C THR A 79 -6.28 -6.72 4.58
N LEU A 80 -6.81 -7.85 5.06
CA LEU A 80 -6.05 -9.10 5.13
C LEU A 80 -5.62 -9.58 3.74
N TRP A 81 -6.55 -9.60 2.79
CA TRP A 81 -6.29 -10.01 1.43
C TRP A 81 -5.30 -9.07 0.73
N GLU A 82 -5.45 -7.76 0.93
CA GLU A 82 -4.55 -6.77 0.33
C GLU A 82 -3.12 -6.87 0.90
N SER A 83 -2.99 -7.11 2.21
CA SER A 83 -1.68 -7.33 2.86
C SER A 83 -1.00 -8.57 2.28
N TYR A 84 -1.76 -9.65 2.12
CA TYR A 84 -1.26 -10.92 1.60
C TYR A 84 -0.78 -10.79 0.15
N ARG A 85 -1.58 -10.12 -0.69
CA ARG A 85 -1.21 -9.82 -2.09
C ARG A 85 0.04 -8.96 -2.16
N THR A 86 0.16 -7.94 -1.30
CA THR A 86 1.34 -7.05 -1.26
C THR A 86 2.60 -7.82 -0.88
N LEU A 87 2.51 -8.72 0.09
CA LEU A 87 3.64 -9.55 0.52
C LEU A 87 4.10 -10.53 -0.57
N PHE A 88 3.16 -11.15 -1.28
CA PHE A 88 3.48 -11.97 -2.45
C PHE A 88 4.28 -11.20 -3.52
N TRP A 89 3.86 -9.97 -3.85
CA TRP A 89 4.60 -9.15 -4.80
C TRP A 89 5.95 -8.67 -4.26
N ALA A 90 6.07 -8.47 -2.94
CA ALA A 90 7.34 -8.16 -2.29
C ALA A 90 8.36 -9.28 -2.48
N ASP A 91 7.91 -10.49 -2.19
CA ASP A 91 8.73 -11.69 -2.23
C ASP A 91 9.13 -12.04 -3.66
N PHE A 92 8.19 -11.90 -4.61
CA PHE A 92 8.49 -12.06 -6.04
C PHE A 92 9.51 -11.05 -6.56
N ASP A 93 9.39 -9.77 -6.17
CA ASP A 93 10.35 -8.73 -6.56
C ASP A 93 11.73 -9.05 -6.00
N LEU A 94 11.84 -9.29 -4.69
CA LEU A 94 13.08 -9.65 -4.02
C LEU A 94 13.74 -10.89 -4.65
N SER A 95 12.95 -11.93 -4.91
CA SER A 95 13.40 -13.16 -5.55
C SER A 95 14.02 -12.93 -6.93
N ILE A 96 13.49 -11.98 -7.73
CA ILE A 96 14.08 -11.62 -9.02
C ILE A 96 15.42 -10.88 -8.84
N TYR A 97 15.55 -10.04 -7.81
CA TYR A 97 16.76 -9.27 -7.54
C TYR A 97 17.90 -10.09 -6.95
N GLU A 98 17.60 -11.03 -6.08
CA GLU A 98 18.59 -11.89 -5.41
C GLU A 98 19.17 -12.96 -6.34
N MET A 99 18.62 -13.14 -7.55
CA MET A 99 19.19 -14.07 -8.52
C MET A 99 20.50 -13.55 -9.11
N GLU A 100 21.61 -14.17 -8.69
CA GLU A 100 22.96 -13.89 -9.21
C GLU A 100 23.05 -14.04 -10.75
N ASN A 101 22.30 -14.98 -11.33
CA ASN A 101 22.25 -15.22 -12.78
C ASN A 101 20.83 -15.10 -13.34
N ARG A 102 20.53 -13.97 -13.97
CA ARG A 102 19.23 -13.69 -14.63
C ARG A 102 18.85 -14.63 -15.78
N LYS A 103 19.77 -15.50 -16.22
CA LYS A 103 19.57 -16.44 -17.33
C LYS A 103 19.22 -17.85 -16.87
N ASP A 104 19.38 -18.16 -15.58
CA ASP A 104 19.29 -19.52 -15.08
C ASP A 104 17.83 -19.94 -14.79
N LYS A 105 16.95 -18.99 -14.49
CA LYS A 105 15.52 -19.22 -14.31
C LYS A 105 14.69 -18.14 -15.01
N PHE A 106 13.68 -18.58 -15.76
CA PHE A 106 12.72 -17.66 -16.36
C PHE A 106 11.79 -17.12 -15.26
N TRP A 107 11.58 -15.80 -15.21
CA TRP A 107 10.77 -15.13 -14.19
C TRP A 107 9.36 -15.70 -14.04
N LEU A 108 8.80 -16.30 -15.11
CA LEU A 108 7.48 -16.94 -15.08
C LEU A 108 7.48 -18.24 -14.28
N ASP A 109 8.59 -18.98 -14.27
CA ASP A 109 8.68 -20.22 -13.51
C ASP A 109 8.76 -19.92 -12.01
N ILE A 110 9.53 -18.90 -11.63
CA ILE A 110 9.59 -18.36 -10.27
C ILE A 110 8.21 -17.88 -9.81
N TYR A 111 7.52 -17.13 -10.67
CA TYR A 111 6.15 -16.68 -10.39
C TYR A 111 5.21 -17.85 -10.11
N ARG A 112 5.26 -18.90 -10.94
CA ARG A 112 4.41 -20.09 -10.82
C ARG A 112 4.71 -20.89 -9.56
N ASP A 113 5.96 -20.94 -9.13
CA ASP A 113 6.35 -21.67 -7.93
C ASP A 113 5.91 -20.91 -6.67
N LEU A 114 6.18 -19.60 -6.60
CA LEU A 114 5.67 -18.73 -5.52
C LEU A 114 4.15 -18.72 -5.46
N HIS A 115 3.46 -18.68 -6.61
CA HIS A 115 1.99 -18.69 -6.62
C HIS A 115 1.40 -19.98 -6.03
N LYS A 116 2.06 -21.13 -6.18
CA LYS A 116 1.59 -22.40 -5.56
C LYS A 116 1.75 -22.40 -4.05
N GLU A 117 2.75 -21.69 -3.54
CA GLU A 117 3.03 -21.60 -2.11
C GLU A 117 2.07 -20.62 -1.42
N TYR A 118 1.81 -19.48 -2.05
CA TYR A 118 0.93 -18.45 -1.49
C TYR A 118 -0.57 -18.73 -1.73
N PHE A 119 -0.96 -19.19 -2.92
CA PHE A 119 -2.37 -19.28 -3.27
C PHE A 119 -2.83 -20.74 -3.44
N PRO A 120 -3.93 -21.16 -2.78
CA PRO A 120 -4.46 -22.51 -2.92
C PRO A 120 -5.18 -22.77 -4.26
N TRP A 121 -5.19 -21.80 -5.18
CA TRP A 121 -5.90 -21.90 -6.46
C TRP A 121 -4.95 -22.14 -7.62
N LYS A 122 -5.44 -22.88 -8.63
CA LYS A 122 -4.70 -23.11 -9.88
C LYS A 122 -4.80 -21.89 -10.78
N GLN A 123 -3.66 -21.32 -11.11
CA GLN A 123 -3.54 -20.24 -12.09
C GLN A 123 -3.89 -20.73 -13.51
N ALA A 124 -4.46 -19.85 -14.36
CA ALA A 124 -4.69 -20.20 -15.75
C ALA A 124 -3.36 -20.25 -16.53
N ARG A 125 -3.28 -21.16 -17.51
CA ARG A 125 -2.02 -21.45 -18.25
C ARG A 125 -1.44 -20.23 -18.96
N ASN A 126 -2.27 -19.26 -19.34
CA ASN A 126 -1.91 -18.05 -20.07
C ASN A 126 -1.91 -16.78 -19.20
N ASP A 127 -1.87 -16.90 -17.88
CA ASP A 127 -1.82 -15.74 -17.00
C ASP A 127 -0.39 -15.18 -16.92
N TYR A 128 -0.18 -14.06 -17.60
CA TYR A 128 1.07 -13.28 -17.57
C TYR A 128 0.91 -12.02 -16.71
N GLN A 129 0.33 -12.17 -15.52
CA GLN A 129 0.12 -11.07 -14.58
C GLN A 129 1.40 -10.25 -14.31
N PRO A 130 2.60 -10.85 -14.21
CA PRO A 130 3.84 -10.07 -14.05
C PRO A 130 4.16 -9.12 -15.21
N CYS A 131 3.68 -9.38 -16.43
CA CYS A 131 3.91 -8.47 -17.57
C CYS A 131 3.13 -7.16 -17.45
N SER A 132 2.03 -7.15 -16.68
CA SER A 132 1.30 -5.91 -16.35
C SER A 132 1.88 -5.17 -15.13
N PHE A 133 2.87 -5.75 -14.45
CA PHE A 133 3.51 -5.16 -13.29
C PHE A 133 4.55 -4.12 -13.71
N LEU A 134 4.07 -2.92 -14.04
CA LEU A 134 4.92 -1.76 -14.37
C LEU A 134 5.87 -1.40 -13.22
N HIS A 135 5.49 -1.69 -11.97
CA HIS A 135 6.27 -1.36 -10.79
C HIS A 135 7.58 -2.16 -10.71
N ALA A 136 7.55 -3.47 -10.98
CA ALA A 136 8.76 -4.30 -10.97
C ALA A 136 9.71 -3.95 -12.13
N HIS A 137 9.19 -3.48 -13.27
CA HIS A 137 10.01 -3.18 -14.45
C HIS A 137 10.69 -1.80 -14.42
N LEU A 138 10.15 -0.84 -13.66
CA LEU A 138 10.67 0.53 -13.55
C LEU A 138 11.35 0.84 -12.20
N ARG A 139 11.11 0.05 -11.15
CA ARG A 139 11.60 0.30 -9.78
C ARG A 139 12.25 -0.93 -9.16
N ALA A 140 13.18 -1.44 -9.92
CA ALA A 140 13.95 -2.61 -9.64
C ALA A 140 14.67 -2.61 -8.27
N GLY A 141 14.29 -3.51 -7.35
CA GLY A 141 15.03 -3.77 -6.11
C GLY A 141 14.60 -2.92 -4.92
N ALA A 142 13.46 -2.22 -5.04
CA ALA A 142 12.83 -1.54 -3.92
C ALA A 142 11.73 -2.44 -3.36
N PRO A 143 11.72 -2.79 -2.05
CA PRO A 143 10.60 -3.52 -1.47
C PRO A 143 9.30 -2.75 -1.75
N PRO A 144 8.15 -3.42 -1.94
CA PRO A 144 6.91 -2.72 -2.22
C PRO A 144 6.66 -1.73 -1.11
N CYS A 145 6.77 -0.46 -1.47
CA CYS A 145 6.78 0.69 -0.57
C CYS A 145 5.47 0.83 0.24
N HIS A 146 4.48 -0.04 -0.01
CA HIS A 146 3.21 -0.10 0.70
C HIS A 146 3.23 -0.99 1.96
N ALA A 147 4.13 -1.96 2.07
CA ALA A 147 4.11 -2.92 3.19
C ALA A 147 4.71 -2.37 4.49
N LEU A 148 5.88 -1.72 4.40
CA LEU A 148 6.60 -1.14 5.54
C LEU A 148 5.81 -0.02 6.25
N PRO A 149 5.22 0.96 5.53
CA PRO A 149 4.47 2.00 6.20
C PRO A 149 3.16 1.53 6.83
N GLN A 150 2.53 0.48 6.30
CA GLN A 150 1.35 -0.14 6.95
C GLN A 150 1.70 -0.77 8.31
N ALA A 151 2.91 -1.32 8.46
CA ALA A 151 3.38 -1.84 9.75
C ALA A 151 3.63 -0.70 10.76
N VAL A 152 4.31 0.37 10.34
CA VAL A 152 4.57 1.57 11.17
C VAL A 152 3.28 2.30 11.56
N GLU A 153 2.29 2.37 10.67
CA GLU A 153 0.97 2.94 10.96
C GLU A 153 0.23 2.19 12.06
N ARG A 154 0.30 0.84 12.07
CA ARG A 154 -0.32 0.02 13.12
C ARG A 154 0.27 0.33 14.49
N ASP A 155 1.58 0.56 14.58
CA ASP A 155 2.24 0.95 15.82
C ASP A 155 1.87 2.39 16.24
N ALA A 156 1.75 3.32 15.29
CA ALA A 156 1.30 4.69 15.56
C ALA A 156 -0.18 4.76 16.01
N GLY A 157 -1.03 3.85 15.53
CA GLY A 157 -2.41 3.68 15.98
C GLY A 157 -2.53 3.00 17.35
N ALA A 158 -1.65 2.04 17.67
CA ALA A 158 -1.64 1.30 18.92
C ALA A 158 -1.05 2.09 20.11
N GLY A 159 -0.14 3.04 19.84
CA GLY A 159 0.49 3.87 20.88
C GLY A 159 -0.45 4.81 21.64
N ARG A 160 -1.70 5.00 21.19
CA ARG A 160 -2.70 5.85 21.87
C ARG A 160 -3.69 5.08 22.77
N ALA A 161 -3.59 3.75 22.82
CA ALA A 161 -4.46 2.90 23.65
C ALA A 161 -3.84 2.54 25.03
N ARG A 162 -2.68 3.09 25.38
CA ARG A 162 -1.97 2.78 26.64
C ARG A 162 -2.00 3.90 27.70
N ASP A 163 -2.58 5.05 27.39
CA ASP A 163 -2.70 6.18 28.31
C ASP A 163 -4.17 6.61 28.49
N VAL A 164 -5.02 5.72 29.02
CA VAL A 164 -6.27 6.03 29.75
C VAL A 164 -6.44 5.00 30.86
#